data_AF-A0A926TUJ9-F1
#
_entry.id   AF-A0A926TUJ9-F1
#
_cell.length_a   1.000
_cell.length_b   1.000
_cell.length_c   1.000
_cell.angle_alpha   90.00
_cell.angle_beta   90.00
_cell.angle_gamma   90.00
#
_symmetry.space_group_name_H-M   'P 1'
#
loop_
_entity.id
_entity.type
_entity.pdbx_description
1 polymer ?
#
loop_
_entity_poly.entity_id
_entity_poly.type
_entity_poly.pdbx_seq_one_letter_code
_entity_poly.pdbx_strand_id
1 'polypeptide(L)'
;MAQPHPIPQPNERSQPVPSQYPANLAPPQPIEAVPQRSPELQVEVDRIRDSETYTAVARDQLLFDWLSSQRESRASGFVFGVNFGDLRKSCQFYQMQYVRKRGNLFLTPMPVLYTDVEQYGSPTDLFISITQAAGNPFAGMGSLRDLRKQAIGTLNKFQTRTLIIGYAEALSVEALKELVKMRRDLKISIILAGSMSLFEFFDQLDKQRGQKYKEIRNAFLDCCQYQRFEQNQIETMLERWELQVLGSWSKQLNLKAIPGVPNFLYTRCGGQAEPLYEMLRQIAIQALDEPLQISTATLTKLFISKRVAGT
;
A
#
# COMPACT_ATOMS: atom_id res chain seq x y z
N MET A 1 -6.92 -20.86 -68.30
CA MET A 1 -5.71 -20.17 -68.81
C MET A 1 -5.82 -18.72 -68.40
N ALA A 2 -5.15 -18.34 -67.31
CA ALA A 2 -5.22 -17.00 -66.74
C ALA A 2 -3.99 -16.19 -67.20
N GLN A 3 -4.23 -14.99 -67.76
CA GLN A 3 -3.17 -14.05 -68.11
C GLN A 3 -2.74 -13.23 -66.88
N PRO A 4 -1.47 -12.80 -66.80
CA PRO A 4 -0.91 -12.16 -65.61
C PRO A 4 -1.16 -10.66 -65.60
N HIS A 5 -1.58 -10.12 -64.45
CA HIS A 5 -1.61 -8.67 -64.20
C HIS A 5 -0.29 -8.17 -63.60
N PRO A 6 0.18 -6.96 -63.99
CA PRO A 6 1.51 -6.45 -63.68
C PRO A 6 1.63 -5.82 -62.28
N ILE A 7 2.86 -5.91 -61.75
CA ILE A 7 3.32 -5.33 -60.49
C ILE A 7 3.44 -3.80 -60.64
N PRO A 8 2.87 -2.97 -59.73
CA PRO A 8 3.10 -1.53 -59.74
C PRO A 8 4.45 -1.15 -59.11
N GLN A 9 5.20 -0.28 -59.80
CA GLN A 9 6.42 0.36 -59.31
C GLN A 9 6.11 1.48 -58.28
N PRO A 10 7.08 1.83 -57.40
CA PRO A 10 6.88 2.80 -56.33
C PRO A 10 7.03 4.24 -56.85
N ASN A 11 6.08 5.11 -56.49
CA ASN A 11 6.08 6.51 -56.88
C ASN A 11 6.73 7.36 -55.77
N GLU A 12 7.90 7.91 -56.06
CA GLU A 12 8.52 8.99 -55.29
C GLU A 12 7.83 10.32 -55.59
N ARG A 13 7.40 11.03 -54.54
CA ARG A 13 7.47 12.49 -54.31
C ARG A 13 6.33 12.92 -53.40
N SER A 14 6.65 13.11 -52.13
CA SER A 14 5.89 13.98 -51.23
C SER A 14 6.90 14.79 -50.43
N GLN A 15 7.02 16.06 -50.81
CA GLN A 15 7.83 17.04 -50.09
C GLN A 15 7.18 17.33 -48.72
N PRO A 16 7.96 17.43 -47.63
CA PRO A 16 7.43 17.80 -46.33
C PRO A 16 7.13 19.30 -46.27
N VAL A 17 5.93 19.61 -45.78
CA VAL A 17 5.44 20.96 -45.44
C VAL A 17 6.31 21.55 -44.32
N PRO A 18 6.83 22.78 -44.43
CA PRO A 18 7.62 23.38 -43.36
C PRO A 18 6.75 23.71 -42.14
N SER A 19 7.05 23.05 -41.03
CA SER A 19 6.49 23.38 -39.72
C SER A 19 7.04 24.71 -39.23
N GLN A 20 6.20 25.75 -39.19
CA GLN A 20 6.50 27.01 -38.53
C GLN A 20 6.44 26.80 -37.01
N TYR A 21 7.57 26.45 -36.40
CA TYR A 21 7.76 26.64 -34.97
C TYR A 21 8.14 28.11 -34.72
N PRO A 22 7.52 28.81 -33.75
CA PRO A 22 8.03 30.11 -33.33
C PRO A 22 9.42 29.93 -32.73
N ALA A 23 10.44 30.38 -33.46
CA ALA A 23 11.80 30.52 -32.98
C ALA A 23 11.87 31.71 -32.01
N ASN A 24 11.45 31.50 -30.76
CA ASN A 24 11.85 32.29 -29.59
C ASN A 24 11.16 31.73 -28.33
N LEU A 25 11.62 30.57 -27.86
CA LEU A 25 11.50 30.23 -26.45
C LEU A 25 12.92 30.33 -25.89
N ALA A 26 13.14 31.30 -25.01
CA ALA A 26 14.37 31.40 -24.24
C ALA A 26 14.65 30.03 -23.59
N PRO A 27 15.91 29.58 -23.54
CA PRO A 27 16.24 28.32 -22.87
C PRO A 27 15.67 28.36 -21.44
N PRO A 28 15.04 27.26 -20.96
CA PRO A 28 14.59 27.19 -19.59
C PRO A 28 15.78 27.52 -18.69
N GLN A 29 15.62 28.56 -17.87
CA GLN A 29 16.66 28.91 -16.91
C GLN A 29 16.93 27.68 -16.02
N PRO A 30 18.20 27.41 -15.69
CA PRO A 30 18.52 26.32 -14.78
C PRO A 30 17.70 26.53 -13.50
N ILE A 31 16.89 25.53 -13.16
CA ILE A 31 16.29 25.42 -11.83
C ILE A 31 17.47 25.54 -10.87
N GLU A 32 17.47 26.60 -10.04
CA GLU A 32 18.54 26.86 -9.08
C GLU A 32 18.91 25.56 -8.39
N ALA A 33 20.19 25.20 -8.47
CA ALA A 33 20.71 24.00 -7.84
C ALA A 33 20.32 24.05 -6.36
N VAL A 34 19.47 23.11 -5.94
CA VAL A 34 19.08 22.92 -4.55
C VAL A 34 20.36 23.01 -3.71
N PRO A 35 20.42 23.85 -2.66
CA PRO A 35 21.64 23.99 -1.87
C PRO A 35 22.16 22.61 -1.48
N GLN A 36 23.39 22.30 -1.91
CA GLN A 36 23.98 21.01 -1.65
C GLN A 36 24.21 20.90 -0.15
N ARG A 37 23.40 20.07 0.51
CA ARG A 37 23.61 19.65 1.89
C ARG A 37 25.00 19.06 2.03
N SER A 38 25.59 19.16 3.23
CA SER A 38 26.82 18.41 3.49
C SER A 38 26.56 16.90 3.36
N PRO A 39 27.57 16.09 3.02
CA PRO A 39 27.40 14.64 2.89
C PRO A 39 26.79 13.99 4.14
N GLU A 40 27.18 14.44 5.33
CA GLU A 40 26.67 13.94 6.61
C GLU A 40 25.18 14.28 6.78
N LEU A 41 24.79 15.50 6.43
CA LEU A 41 23.40 15.94 6.53
C LEU A 41 22.52 15.24 5.47
N GLN A 42 23.07 14.97 4.28
CA GLN A 42 22.36 14.21 3.25
C GLN A 42 22.13 12.75 3.67
N VAL A 43 23.13 12.09 4.28
CA VAL A 43 22.97 10.73 4.85
C VAL A 43 21.85 10.69 5.88
N GLU A 44 21.78 11.70 6.76
CA GLU A 44 20.75 11.78 7.78
C GLU A 44 19.36 12.04 7.19
N VAL A 45 19.26 12.89 6.16
CA VAL A 45 18.01 13.12 5.41
C VAL A 45 17.52 11.83 4.77
N ASP A 46 18.40 11.06 4.13
CA ASP A 46 18.03 9.81 3.49
C ASP A 46 17.60 8.76 4.52
N ARG A 47 18.28 8.66 5.67
CA ARG A 47 17.86 7.82 6.79
C ARG A 47 16.45 8.17 7.30
N ILE A 48 16.11 9.46 7.38
CA ILE A 48 14.76 9.91 7.80
C ILE A 48 13.73 9.60 6.72
N ARG A 49 14.05 9.81 5.44
CA ARG A 49 13.17 9.50 4.31
C ARG A 49 12.81 8.02 4.27
N ASP A 50 13.82 7.17 4.46
CA ASP A 50 13.70 5.71 4.41
C ASP A 50 13.20 5.11 5.74
N SER A 51 12.83 5.95 6.72
CA SER A 51 12.31 5.47 8.00
C SER A 51 10.96 4.76 7.85
N GLU A 52 11.00 3.44 7.87
CA GLU A 52 9.83 2.57 7.96
C GLU A 52 9.43 2.36 9.42
N THR A 53 8.58 3.25 9.93
CA THR A 53 8.03 3.13 11.28
C THR A 53 6.56 2.76 11.26
N TYR A 54 6.18 1.93 12.24
CA TYR A 54 4.81 1.55 12.50
C TYR A 54 4.60 1.45 14.01
N THR A 55 3.61 2.17 14.50
CA THR A 55 3.16 2.15 15.89
C THR A 55 1.73 1.64 15.92
N ALA A 56 1.54 0.45 16.48
CA ALA A 56 0.21 -0.06 16.76
C ALA A 56 -0.47 0.76 17.87
N VAL A 57 -1.71 1.17 17.61
CA VAL A 57 -2.62 1.88 18.51
C VAL A 57 -3.95 1.11 18.63
N ALA A 58 -4.93 1.63 19.38
CA ALA A 58 -6.12 0.85 19.71
C ALA A 58 -6.96 0.43 18.49
N ARG A 59 -6.98 1.21 17.40
CA ARG A 59 -7.65 0.83 16.15
C ARG A 59 -7.09 -0.46 15.55
N ASP A 60 -5.79 -0.70 15.73
CA ASP A 60 -5.10 -1.87 15.17
C ASP A 60 -5.47 -3.11 15.97
N GLN A 61 -5.70 -2.97 17.28
CA GLN A 61 -6.18 -4.06 18.11
C GLN A 61 -7.56 -4.55 17.63
N LEU A 62 -8.48 -3.63 17.32
CA LEU A 62 -9.80 -3.99 16.76
C LEU A 62 -9.66 -4.78 15.45
N LEU A 63 -8.77 -4.34 14.56
CA LEU A 63 -8.45 -5.08 13.34
C LEU A 63 -7.89 -6.47 13.65
N PHE A 64 -6.94 -6.58 14.59
CA PHE A 64 -6.26 -7.84 14.91
C PHE A 64 -7.20 -8.84 15.58
N ASP A 65 -8.11 -8.36 16.42
CA ASP A 65 -9.16 -9.18 17.05
C ASP A 65 -10.11 -9.72 15.97
N TRP A 66 -10.54 -8.87 15.03
CA TRP A 66 -11.36 -9.30 13.91
C TRP A 66 -10.63 -10.32 13.02
N LEU A 67 -9.38 -10.05 12.61
CA LEU A 67 -8.56 -10.98 11.83
C LEU A 67 -8.34 -12.32 12.55
N SER A 68 -8.19 -12.29 13.87
CA SER A 68 -8.04 -13.50 14.70
C SER A 68 -9.33 -14.32 14.72
N SER A 69 -10.48 -13.65 14.89
CA SER A 69 -11.80 -14.28 14.81
C SER A 69 -12.04 -14.93 13.43
N GLN A 70 -11.73 -14.24 12.33
CA GLN A 70 -11.87 -14.80 10.98
C GLN A 70 -10.96 -16.02 10.78
N ARG A 71 -9.71 -15.97 11.28
CA ARG A 71 -8.79 -17.10 11.24
C ARG A 71 -9.33 -18.32 12.00
N GLU A 72 -9.84 -18.12 13.20
CA GLU A 72 -10.33 -19.20 14.07
C GLU A 72 -11.59 -19.86 13.50
N SER A 73 -12.53 -19.05 13.03
CA SER A 73 -13.76 -19.52 12.38
C SER A 73 -13.56 -20.01 10.95
N ARG A 74 -12.41 -19.70 10.32
CA ARG A 74 -12.13 -19.88 8.88
C ARG A 74 -13.14 -19.13 7.99
N ALA A 75 -13.76 -18.09 8.54
CA ALA A 75 -14.62 -17.18 7.80
C ALA A 75 -13.77 -16.31 6.87
N SER A 76 -14.36 -15.91 5.75
CA SER A 76 -13.75 -14.99 4.79
C SER A 76 -14.51 -13.69 4.81
N GLY A 77 -13.81 -12.61 4.55
CA GLY A 77 -14.38 -11.27 4.58
C GLY A 77 -13.47 -10.26 3.91
N PHE A 78 -13.82 -8.99 4.06
CA PHE A 78 -13.00 -7.90 3.56
C PHE A 78 -12.83 -6.79 4.60
N VAL A 79 -11.68 -6.13 4.55
CA VAL A 79 -11.35 -4.98 5.38
C VAL A 79 -11.05 -3.80 4.48
N PHE A 80 -11.59 -2.63 4.84
CA PHE A 80 -11.41 -1.42 4.05
C PHE A 80 -11.11 -0.22 4.94
N GLY A 81 -10.30 0.71 4.45
CA GLY A 81 -9.97 1.96 5.14
C GLY A 81 -10.10 3.17 4.22
N VAL A 82 -10.06 4.37 4.82
CA VAL A 82 -10.07 5.64 4.08
C VAL A 82 -8.88 5.72 3.12
N ASN A 83 -7.71 5.29 3.59
CA ASN A 83 -6.52 5.06 2.79
C ASN A 83 -6.05 3.61 3.04
N PHE A 84 -5.56 2.95 1.99
CA PHE A 84 -5.03 1.60 2.09
C PHE A 84 -3.62 1.54 2.69
N GLY A 85 -2.80 2.59 2.61
CA GLY A 85 -1.41 2.55 3.09
C GLY A 85 -1.27 2.20 4.58
N ASP A 86 -2.11 2.78 5.44
CA ASP A 86 -2.16 2.44 6.87
C ASP A 86 -2.61 1.00 7.12
N LEU A 87 -3.67 0.58 6.44
CA LEU A 87 -4.25 -0.75 6.56
C LEU A 87 -3.24 -1.81 6.10
N ARG A 88 -2.54 -1.56 4.99
CA ARG A 88 -1.45 -2.40 4.49
C ARG A 88 -0.38 -2.63 5.56
N LYS A 89 0.14 -1.56 6.16
CA LYS A 89 1.14 -1.67 7.24
C LYS A 89 0.60 -2.46 8.44
N SER A 90 -0.67 -2.27 8.79
CA SER A 90 -1.31 -2.97 9.89
C SER A 90 -1.46 -4.47 9.62
N CYS A 91 -1.87 -4.84 8.41
CA CYS A 91 -1.96 -6.24 7.97
C CYS A 91 -0.58 -6.91 7.92
N GLN A 92 0.44 -6.22 7.42
CA GLN A 92 1.83 -6.70 7.43
C GLN A 92 2.35 -6.88 8.86
N PHE A 93 2.09 -5.92 9.73
CA PHE A 93 2.43 -6.01 11.15
C PHE A 93 1.74 -7.19 11.83
N TYR A 94 0.46 -7.43 11.53
CA TYR A 94 -0.29 -8.58 12.01
C TYR A 94 0.35 -9.90 11.57
N GLN A 95 0.73 -10.04 10.29
CA GLN A 95 1.49 -11.21 9.82
C GLN A 95 2.77 -11.41 10.64
N MET A 96 3.54 -10.34 10.86
CA MET A 96 4.82 -10.40 11.57
C MET A 96 4.71 -10.94 12.99
N GLN A 97 3.55 -10.82 13.65
CA GLN A 97 3.29 -11.42 14.97
C GLN A 97 3.34 -12.97 14.95
N TYR A 98 3.13 -13.58 13.79
CA TYR A 98 3.08 -15.04 13.63
C TYR A 98 4.29 -15.61 12.90
N VAL A 99 5.17 -14.74 12.41
CA VAL A 99 6.35 -15.14 11.66
C VAL A 99 7.48 -15.47 12.63
N ARG A 100 8.02 -16.69 12.52
CA ARG A 100 9.25 -17.09 13.21
C ARG A 100 10.42 -16.98 12.23
N LYS A 101 11.43 -16.16 12.54
CA LYS A 101 12.66 -16.03 11.74
C LYS A 101 13.83 -16.73 12.40
N ARG A 102 14.65 -17.44 11.61
CA ARG A 102 16.01 -17.88 11.99
C ARG A 102 16.97 -17.41 10.91
N GLY A 103 17.75 -16.36 11.21
CA GLY A 103 18.49 -15.63 10.17
C GLY A 103 17.53 -15.04 9.14
N ASN A 104 17.84 -15.21 7.85
CA ASN A 104 17.01 -14.72 6.74
C ASN A 104 15.90 -15.70 6.32
N LEU A 105 15.77 -16.85 6.98
CA LEU A 105 14.79 -17.89 6.63
C LEU A 105 13.57 -17.82 7.54
N PHE A 106 12.38 -17.82 6.92
CA PHE A 106 11.12 -18.02 7.62
C PHE A 106 11.00 -19.49 8.01
N LEU A 107 10.86 -19.75 9.30
CA LEU A 107 10.59 -21.08 9.80
C LEU A 107 9.13 -21.43 9.54
N THR A 108 8.88 -22.64 9.06
CA THR A 108 7.53 -23.21 9.02
C THR A 108 7.10 -23.52 10.46
N PRO A 109 5.87 -23.17 10.89
CA PRO A 109 4.74 -22.67 10.10
C PRO A 109 4.64 -21.14 9.95
N MET A 110 4.01 -20.69 8.86
CA MET A 110 3.61 -19.29 8.62
C MET A 110 2.08 -19.22 8.48
N PRO A 111 1.36 -19.11 9.62
CA PRO A 111 -0.10 -19.27 9.65
C PRO A 111 -0.85 -18.06 9.06
N VAL A 112 -0.19 -16.91 8.90
CA VAL A 112 -0.71 -15.73 8.24
C VAL A 112 0.23 -15.36 7.10
N LEU A 113 -0.31 -15.21 5.89
CA LEU A 113 0.43 -14.71 4.73
C LEU A 113 -0.29 -13.48 4.18
N TYR A 114 0.44 -12.38 4.02
CA TYR A 114 0.02 -11.17 3.32
C TYR A 114 0.66 -11.14 1.94
N THR A 115 -0.08 -10.71 0.93
CA THR A 115 0.47 -10.37 -0.38
C THR A 115 -0.31 -9.21 -1.00
N ASP A 116 0.37 -8.41 -1.82
CA ASP A 116 -0.24 -7.34 -2.61
C ASP A 116 -0.49 -7.82 -4.03
N VAL A 117 -1.61 -7.41 -4.62
CA VAL A 117 -1.86 -7.63 -6.06
C VAL A 117 -1.68 -6.31 -6.78
N GLU A 118 -0.85 -6.31 -7.82
CA GLU A 118 -0.63 -5.13 -8.66
C GLU A 118 -1.83 -4.86 -9.59
N GLN A 119 -1.82 -3.71 -10.29
CA GLN A 119 -2.94 -3.29 -11.15
C GLN A 119 -3.27 -4.34 -12.23
N TYR A 120 -4.57 -4.51 -12.52
CA TYR A 120 -5.13 -5.55 -13.38
C TYR A 120 -4.99 -6.97 -12.83
N GLY A 121 -5.29 -7.17 -11.54
CA GLY A 121 -5.13 -8.43 -10.81
C GLY A 121 -5.91 -9.61 -11.42
N SER A 122 -5.33 -10.24 -12.43
CA SER A 122 -5.86 -11.43 -13.06
C SER A 122 -5.61 -12.67 -12.20
N PRO A 123 -6.21 -13.83 -12.50
CA PRO A 123 -5.87 -15.08 -11.84
C PRO A 123 -4.36 -15.39 -11.86
N THR A 124 -3.66 -15.02 -12.93
CA THR A 124 -2.21 -15.21 -13.05
C THR A 124 -1.48 -14.37 -12.02
N ASP A 125 -1.76 -13.06 -11.98
CA ASP A 125 -1.10 -12.11 -11.08
C ASP A 125 -1.38 -12.43 -9.61
N LEU A 126 -2.60 -12.91 -9.32
CA LEU A 126 -2.96 -13.42 -8.00
C LEU A 126 -2.09 -14.61 -7.56
N PHE A 127 -1.89 -15.62 -8.40
CA PHE A 127 -1.08 -16.77 -8.00
C PHE A 127 0.42 -16.44 -7.95
N ILE A 128 0.88 -15.54 -8.80
CA ILE A 128 2.26 -15.02 -8.76
C ILE A 128 2.49 -14.28 -7.44
N SER A 129 1.65 -13.32 -7.08
CA SER A 129 1.77 -12.56 -5.83
C SER A 129 1.76 -13.47 -4.59
N ILE A 130 0.91 -14.49 -4.53
CA ILE A 130 0.89 -15.46 -3.42
C ILE A 130 2.23 -16.22 -3.31
N THR A 131 2.76 -16.70 -4.44
CA THR A 131 4.01 -17.49 -4.46
C THR A 131 5.24 -16.64 -4.20
N GLN A 132 5.28 -15.40 -4.71
CA GLN A 132 6.33 -14.42 -4.44
C GLN A 132 6.39 -14.01 -2.97
N ALA A 133 5.24 -13.72 -2.35
CA ALA A 133 5.18 -13.35 -0.94
C ALA A 133 5.70 -14.45 0.00
N ALA A 134 5.66 -15.70 -0.46
CA ALA A 134 6.20 -16.84 0.26
C ALA A 134 7.67 -17.16 -0.07
N GLY A 135 8.34 -16.32 -0.89
CA GLY A 135 9.73 -16.47 -1.29
C GLY A 135 9.99 -17.66 -2.24
N ASN A 136 9.00 -18.06 -3.04
CA ASN A 136 9.17 -19.17 -3.98
C ASN A 136 10.05 -18.75 -5.17
N PRO A 137 11.21 -19.41 -5.42
CA PRO A 137 12.12 -19.04 -6.51
C PRO A 137 11.56 -19.30 -7.91
N PHE A 138 10.48 -20.09 -8.03
CA PHE A 138 9.81 -20.39 -9.30
C PHE A 138 8.55 -19.54 -9.52
N ALA A 139 8.33 -18.52 -8.69
CA ALA A 139 7.17 -17.66 -8.84
C ALA A 139 7.15 -17.00 -10.23
N GLY A 140 6.00 -17.05 -10.90
CA GLY A 140 5.84 -16.56 -12.27
C GLY A 140 6.20 -17.55 -13.38
N MET A 141 6.65 -18.77 -13.05
CA MET A 141 6.98 -19.78 -14.06
C MET A 141 5.84 -20.79 -14.28
N GLY A 142 5.47 -20.99 -15.55
CA GLY A 142 4.54 -22.03 -15.98
C GLY A 142 3.16 -21.52 -16.41
N SER A 143 2.26 -22.45 -16.71
CA SER A 143 0.88 -22.12 -17.09
C SER A 143 0.05 -21.67 -15.88
N LEU A 144 -1.12 -21.08 -16.10
CA LEU A 144 -2.07 -20.75 -15.02
C LEU A 144 -2.40 -21.97 -14.13
N ARG A 145 -2.45 -23.17 -14.70
CA ARG A 145 -2.67 -24.40 -13.95
C ARG A 145 -1.51 -24.70 -13.01
N ASP A 146 -0.28 -24.46 -13.47
CA ASP A 146 0.93 -24.70 -12.68
C ASP A 146 1.05 -23.67 -11.57
N LEU A 147 0.83 -22.38 -11.87
CA LEU A 147 0.80 -21.29 -10.89
C LEU A 147 -0.21 -21.57 -9.79
N ARG A 148 -1.43 -22.00 -10.15
CA ARG A 148 -2.45 -22.41 -9.16
C ARG A 148 -1.95 -23.52 -8.24
N LYS A 149 -1.36 -24.58 -8.80
CA LYS A 149 -0.81 -25.70 -8.02
C LYS A 149 0.32 -25.24 -7.11
N GLN A 150 1.21 -24.37 -7.60
CA GLN A 150 2.31 -23.81 -6.84
C GLN A 150 1.79 -22.97 -5.66
N ALA A 151 0.81 -22.09 -5.88
CA ALA A 151 0.20 -21.27 -4.83
C ALA A 151 -0.45 -22.15 -3.74
N ILE A 152 -1.29 -23.12 -4.13
CA ILE A 152 -1.93 -24.06 -3.22
C ILE A 152 -0.89 -24.89 -2.45
N GLY A 153 0.13 -25.42 -3.14
CA GLY A 153 1.20 -26.20 -2.51
C GLY A 153 2.03 -25.37 -1.53
N THR A 154 2.28 -24.10 -1.87
CA THR A 154 2.98 -23.14 -1.02
C THR A 154 2.20 -22.88 0.28
N LEU A 155 0.91 -22.53 0.17
CA LEU A 155 0.06 -22.28 1.35
C LEU A 155 -0.04 -23.51 2.26
N ASN A 156 -0.18 -24.71 1.67
CA ASN A 156 -0.19 -25.97 2.43
C ASN A 156 1.14 -26.24 3.14
N LYS A 157 2.28 -26.06 2.44
CA LYS A 157 3.62 -26.24 3.02
C LYS A 157 3.82 -25.32 4.23
N PHE A 158 3.38 -24.07 4.11
CA PHE A 158 3.48 -23.09 5.20
C PHE A 158 2.43 -23.25 6.30
N GLN A 159 1.49 -24.20 6.14
CA GLN A 159 0.36 -24.39 7.04
C GLN A 159 -0.44 -23.09 7.25
N THR A 160 -0.56 -22.30 6.19
CA THR A 160 -1.24 -21.01 6.22
C THR A 160 -2.72 -21.22 6.57
N ARG A 161 -3.21 -20.45 7.53
CA ARG A 161 -4.62 -20.47 7.99
C ARG A 161 -5.37 -19.20 7.56
N THR A 162 -4.64 -18.11 7.33
CA THR A 162 -5.19 -16.85 6.84
C THR A 162 -4.32 -16.32 5.70
N LEU A 163 -4.95 -16.07 4.56
CA LEU A 163 -4.37 -15.36 3.43
C LEU A 163 -5.00 -13.96 3.36
N ILE A 164 -4.19 -12.92 3.44
CA ILE A 164 -4.61 -11.52 3.31
C ILE A 164 -4.12 -11.01 1.95
N ILE A 165 -5.05 -10.50 1.13
CA ILE A 165 -4.77 -9.96 -0.19
C ILE A 165 -4.94 -8.44 -0.14
N GLY A 166 -3.84 -7.70 -0.24
CA GLY A 166 -3.82 -6.25 -0.35
C GLY A 166 -4.14 -5.74 -1.75
N TYR A 167 -4.61 -4.48 -1.82
CA TYR A 167 -5.13 -3.86 -3.05
C TYR A 167 -6.20 -4.72 -3.74
N ALA A 168 -7.06 -5.38 -2.96
CA ALA A 168 -8.02 -6.33 -3.49
C ALA A 168 -9.05 -5.71 -4.45
N GLU A 169 -9.24 -4.39 -4.44
CA GLU A 169 -10.05 -3.67 -5.43
C GLU A 169 -9.51 -3.80 -6.87
N ALA A 170 -8.23 -4.15 -7.04
CA ALA A 170 -7.62 -4.36 -8.36
C ALA A 170 -7.91 -5.76 -8.95
N LEU A 171 -8.50 -6.67 -8.16
CA LEU A 171 -8.77 -8.04 -8.60
C LEU A 171 -9.90 -8.11 -9.63
N SER A 172 -9.69 -8.90 -10.67
CA SER A 172 -10.77 -9.27 -11.57
C SER A 172 -11.78 -10.21 -10.90
N VAL A 173 -12.99 -10.27 -11.46
CA VAL A 173 -14.05 -11.19 -11.01
C VAL A 173 -13.57 -12.65 -11.11
N GLU A 174 -12.81 -12.97 -12.14
CA GLU A 174 -12.22 -14.30 -12.34
C GLU A 174 -11.21 -14.63 -11.25
N ALA A 175 -10.37 -13.67 -10.83
CA ALA A 175 -9.43 -13.85 -9.74
C ALA A 175 -10.15 -14.04 -8.40
N LEU A 176 -11.21 -13.27 -8.13
CA LEU A 176 -12.06 -13.45 -6.95
C LEU A 176 -12.70 -14.85 -6.92
N LYS A 177 -13.15 -15.38 -8.05
CA LYS A 177 -13.67 -16.76 -8.13
C LYS A 177 -12.60 -17.80 -7.82
N GLU A 178 -11.35 -17.57 -8.20
CA GLU A 178 -10.24 -18.46 -7.81
C GLU A 178 -10.00 -18.43 -6.30
N LEU A 179 -10.13 -17.28 -5.64
CA LEU A 179 -10.09 -17.19 -4.19
C LEU A 179 -11.24 -17.94 -3.52
N VAL A 180 -12.47 -17.84 -4.04
CA VAL A 180 -13.62 -18.61 -3.53
C VAL A 180 -13.35 -20.12 -3.59
N LYS A 181 -12.82 -20.61 -4.73
CA LYS A 181 -12.43 -22.02 -4.88
C LYS A 181 -11.32 -22.40 -3.89
N MET A 182 -10.28 -21.58 -3.79
CA MET A 182 -9.16 -21.82 -2.90
C MET A 182 -9.59 -21.90 -1.42
N ARG A 183 -10.48 -21.00 -0.98
CA ARG A 183 -11.06 -21.02 0.37
C ARG A 183 -11.72 -22.37 0.66
N ARG A 184 -12.52 -22.88 -0.27
CA ARG A 184 -13.23 -24.16 -0.13
C ARG A 184 -12.25 -25.34 -0.08
N ASP A 185 -11.27 -25.33 -0.96
CA ASP A 185 -10.35 -26.46 -1.14
C ASP A 185 -9.32 -26.53 0.01
N LEU A 186 -8.79 -25.39 0.46
CA LEU A 186 -7.80 -25.30 1.54
C LEU A 186 -8.42 -25.19 2.94
N LYS A 187 -9.69 -24.79 3.04
CA LYS A 187 -10.39 -24.50 4.32
C LYS A 187 -9.64 -23.45 5.16
N ILE A 188 -9.18 -22.38 4.53
CA ILE A 188 -8.49 -21.24 5.15
C ILE A 188 -9.37 -19.99 5.12
N SER A 189 -9.08 -19.04 6.00
CA SER A 189 -9.63 -17.68 5.93
C SER A 189 -8.94 -16.93 4.79
N ILE A 190 -9.71 -16.35 3.88
CA ILE A 190 -9.22 -15.39 2.89
C ILE A 190 -9.80 -14.02 3.21
N ILE A 191 -8.93 -13.03 3.41
CA ILE A 191 -9.28 -11.65 3.74
C ILE A 191 -8.86 -10.75 2.58
N LEU A 192 -9.82 -10.01 2.03
CA LEU A 192 -9.55 -8.98 1.03
C LEU A 192 -9.32 -7.65 1.73
N ALA A 193 -8.20 -6.99 1.48
CA ALA A 193 -7.85 -5.71 2.11
C ALA A 193 -7.70 -4.63 1.03
N GLY A 194 -8.34 -3.48 1.24
CA GLY A 194 -8.36 -2.42 0.22
C GLY A 194 -8.77 -1.06 0.76
N SER A 195 -8.90 -0.09 -0.16
CA SER A 195 -9.43 1.24 0.14
C SER A 195 -10.97 1.26 0.15
N MET A 196 -11.56 2.45 0.29
CA MET A 196 -13.02 2.65 0.10
C MET A 196 -13.54 2.11 -1.23
N SER A 197 -12.71 2.06 -2.27
CA SER A 197 -13.06 1.44 -3.57
C SER A 197 -13.45 -0.03 -3.42
N LEU A 198 -12.83 -0.77 -2.50
CA LEU A 198 -13.18 -2.17 -2.23
C LEU A 198 -14.58 -2.26 -1.60
N PHE A 199 -14.89 -1.36 -0.67
CA PHE A 199 -16.21 -1.29 -0.07
C PHE A 199 -17.29 -0.95 -1.10
N GLU A 200 -17.05 0.07 -1.93
CA GLU A 200 -17.96 0.46 -3.01
C GLU A 200 -18.18 -0.69 -4.00
N PHE A 201 -17.13 -1.44 -4.33
CA PHE A 201 -17.24 -2.63 -5.17
C PHE A 201 -18.21 -3.66 -4.56
N PHE A 202 -18.05 -4.03 -3.29
CA PHE A 202 -18.93 -5.00 -2.64
C PHE A 202 -20.37 -4.49 -2.45
N ASP A 203 -20.54 -3.20 -2.11
CA ASP A 203 -21.87 -2.56 -2.03
C ASP A 203 -22.61 -2.61 -3.38
N GLN A 204 -21.89 -2.38 -4.49
CA GLN A 204 -22.47 -2.54 -5.83
C GLN A 204 -22.84 -3.99 -6.14
N LEU A 205 -22.01 -4.97 -5.77
CA LEU A 205 -22.31 -6.40 -5.96
C LEU A 205 -23.56 -6.84 -5.19
N ASP A 206 -23.80 -6.28 -4.02
CA ASP A 206 -24.99 -6.54 -3.20
C ASP A 206 -26.26 -6.00 -3.87
N LYS A 207 -26.17 -4.79 -4.42
CA LYS A 207 -27.29 -4.11 -5.12
C LYS A 207 -27.68 -4.79 -6.44
N GLN A 208 -26.69 -5.23 -7.23
CA GLN A 208 -26.96 -5.77 -8.57
C GLN A 208 -27.69 -7.12 -8.57
N ARG A 209 -27.71 -7.86 -7.45
CA ARG A 209 -28.37 -9.18 -7.25
C ARG A 209 -28.16 -10.22 -8.37
N GLY A 210 -27.17 -10.02 -9.25
CA GLY A 210 -26.91 -10.88 -10.39
C GLY A 210 -26.32 -12.23 -9.98
N GLN A 211 -26.71 -13.29 -10.68
CA GLN A 211 -26.22 -14.65 -10.40
C GLN A 211 -24.70 -14.78 -10.60
N LYS A 212 -24.10 -13.98 -11.48
CA LYS A 212 -22.67 -13.98 -11.80
C LYS A 212 -21.76 -13.74 -10.58
N TYR A 213 -22.23 -12.97 -9.60
CA TYR A 213 -21.44 -12.53 -8.44
C TYR A 213 -21.91 -13.14 -7.12
N LYS A 214 -22.96 -13.98 -7.15
CA LYS A 214 -23.56 -14.58 -5.95
C LYS A 214 -22.55 -15.37 -5.12
N GLU A 215 -21.68 -16.14 -5.77
CA GLU A 215 -20.67 -16.95 -5.09
C GLU A 215 -19.62 -16.08 -4.39
N ILE A 216 -19.20 -14.98 -5.02
CA ILE A 216 -18.22 -14.04 -4.45
C ILE A 216 -18.84 -13.36 -3.24
N ARG A 217 -20.04 -12.78 -3.38
CA ARG A 217 -20.76 -12.13 -2.27
C ARG A 217 -20.91 -13.06 -1.07
N ASN A 218 -21.43 -14.27 -1.30
CA ASN A 218 -21.64 -15.24 -0.24
C ASN A 218 -20.33 -15.72 0.42
N ALA A 219 -19.20 -15.60 -0.29
CA ALA A 219 -17.90 -15.99 0.26
C ALA A 219 -17.27 -14.90 1.13
N PHE A 220 -17.60 -13.63 0.93
CA PHE A 220 -17.00 -12.47 1.60
C PHE A 220 -18.09 -11.58 2.22
N LEU A 221 -18.92 -12.15 3.11
CA LEU A 221 -20.03 -11.44 3.75
C LEU A 221 -19.60 -10.54 4.90
N ASP A 222 -18.58 -10.96 5.65
CA ASP A 222 -18.11 -10.21 6.80
C ASP A 222 -17.24 -9.04 6.35
N CYS A 223 -17.45 -7.86 6.94
CA CYS A 223 -16.64 -6.70 6.69
C CYS A 223 -16.11 -6.07 7.97
N CYS A 224 -14.93 -5.44 7.89
CA CYS A 224 -14.35 -4.65 8.95
C CYS A 224 -13.90 -3.31 8.39
N GLN A 225 -14.35 -2.22 8.99
CA GLN A 225 -13.82 -0.90 8.66
C GLN A 225 -12.57 -0.62 9.48
N TYR A 226 -11.45 -0.37 8.81
CA TYR A 226 -10.22 0.09 9.44
C TYR A 226 -10.33 1.59 9.74
N GLN A 227 -10.42 1.90 11.03
CA GLN A 227 -10.76 3.24 11.50
C GLN A 227 -9.58 4.22 11.40
N ARG A 228 -9.89 5.51 11.46
CA ARG A 228 -8.90 6.55 11.74
C ARG A 228 -8.42 6.40 13.18
N PHE A 229 -7.17 6.75 13.46
CA PHE A 229 -6.72 6.81 14.84
C PHE A 229 -7.40 8.00 15.55
N GLU A 230 -7.60 7.86 16.86
CA GLU A 230 -8.25 8.86 17.70
C GLU A 230 -7.27 9.96 18.11
N GLN A 231 -7.78 11.13 18.48
CA GLN A 231 -6.94 12.27 18.85
C GLN A 231 -6.01 11.96 20.04
N ASN A 232 -6.48 11.19 21.02
CA ASN A 232 -5.68 10.75 22.17
C ASN A 232 -4.49 9.83 21.78
N GLN A 233 -4.51 9.21 20.59
CA GLN A 233 -3.47 8.31 20.11
C GLN A 233 -2.31 9.06 19.45
N ILE A 234 -2.52 10.31 19.01
CA ILE A 234 -1.49 11.03 18.25
C ILE A 234 -0.24 11.24 19.09
N GLU A 235 -0.38 11.58 20.36
CA GLU A 235 0.75 11.84 21.24
C GLU A 235 1.63 10.59 21.41
N THR A 236 1.02 9.42 21.53
CA THR A 236 1.76 8.14 21.56
C THR A 236 2.50 7.89 20.26
N MET A 237 1.89 8.20 19.12
CA MET A 237 2.52 8.05 17.81
C MET A 237 3.71 9.01 17.64
N LEU A 238 3.56 10.28 18.07
CA LEU A 238 4.64 11.27 18.04
C LEU A 238 5.82 10.83 18.88
N GLU A 239 5.57 10.45 20.13
CA GLU A 239 6.59 10.02 21.08
C GLU A 239 7.36 8.79 20.57
N ARG A 240 6.65 7.76 20.08
CA ARG A 240 7.30 6.57 19.54
C ARG A 240 8.06 6.85 18.25
N TRP A 241 7.51 7.67 17.36
CA TRP A 241 8.18 8.02 16.12
C TRP A 241 9.46 8.81 16.39
N GLU A 242 9.43 9.81 17.28
CA GLU A 242 10.64 10.56 17.65
C GLU A 242 11.69 9.67 18.29
N LEU A 243 11.29 8.75 19.18
CA LEU A 243 12.22 7.80 19.79
C LEU A 243 12.87 6.87 18.74
N GLN A 244 12.06 6.34 17.82
CA GLN A 244 12.53 5.38 16.81
C GLN A 244 13.37 6.04 15.71
N VAL A 245 12.95 7.22 15.24
CA VAL A 245 13.57 7.88 14.09
C VAL A 245 14.61 8.89 14.54
N LEU A 246 14.35 9.69 15.58
CA LEU A 246 15.23 10.79 16.01
C LEU A 246 15.97 10.50 17.32
N GLY A 247 15.95 9.26 17.82
CA GLY A 247 16.53 8.90 19.11
C GLY A 247 18.04 9.19 19.26
N SER A 248 18.77 9.30 18.14
CA SER A 248 20.20 9.66 18.11
C SER A 248 20.48 11.16 18.09
N TRP A 249 19.45 12.02 17.99
CA TRP A 249 19.63 13.46 17.91
C TRP A 249 19.97 14.06 19.26
N SER A 250 20.92 15.00 19.26
CA SER A 250 21.32 15.74 20.46
C SER A 250 20.21 16.66 20.98
N LYS A 251 19.34 17.16 20.09
CA LYS A 251 18.18 17.97 20.42
C LYS A 251 16.93 17.34 19.81
N GLN A 252 16.09 16.76 20.66
CA GLN A 252 14.79 16.24 20.24
C GLN A 252 13.84 17.37 19.85
N LEU A 253 12.94 17.06 18.91
CA LEU A 253 11.90 18.00 18.47
C LEU A 253 10.84 18.20 19.55
N ASN A 254 10.57 17.16 20.36
CA ASN A 254 9.61 17.18 21.46
C ASN A 254 8.20 17.65 21.02
N LEU A 255 7.74 17.21 19.84
CA LEU A 255 6.49 17.66 19.21
C LEU A 255 5.27 17.46 20.11
N LYS A 256 5.26 16.38 20.91
CA LYS A 256 4.23 16.10 21.92
C LYS A 256 4.09 17.22 22.96
N ALA A 257 5.21 17.80 23.39
CA ALA A 257 5.24 18.81 24.44
C ALA A 257 4.90 20.22 23.94
N ILE A 258 4.88 20.45 22.62
CA ILE A 258 4.63 21.78 22.06
C ILE A 258 3.12 22.05 22.03
N PRO A 259 2.62 23.10 22.71
CA PRO A 259 1.19 23.40 22.78
C PRO A 259 0.55 23.53 21.39
N GLY A 260 -0.56 22.81 21.18
CA GLY A 260 -1.35 22.85 19.94
C GLY A 260 -0.77 22.08 18.76
N VAL A 261 0.51 21.66 18.79
CA VAL A 261 1.13 20.88 17.70
C VAL A 261 0.48 19.50 17.53
N PRO A 262 0.22 18.71 18.58
CA PRO A 262 -0.50 17.44 18.45
C PRO A 262 -1.87 17.62 17.78
N ASN A 263 -2.67 18.61 18.23
CA ASN A 263 -3.98 18.89 17.64
C ASN A 263 -3.89 19.34 16.17
N PHE A 264 -2.91 20.17 15.85
CA PHE A 264 -2.66 20.62 14.47
C PHE A 264 -2.35 19.42 13.55
N LEU A 265 -1.41 18.56 13.97
CA LEU A 265 -1.01 17.38 13.19
C LEU A 265 -2.18 16.40 13.03
N TYR A 266 -2.98 16.20 14.08
CA TYR A 266 -4.17 15.36 14.05
C TYR A 266 -5.17 15.84 13.00
N THR A 267 -5.53 17.13 13.08
CA THR A 267 -6.46 17.76 12.15
C THR A 267 -5.95 17.67 10.72
N ARG A 268 -4.63 17.85 10.51
CA ARG A 268 -4.02 17.86 9.18
C ARG A 268 -3.94 16.48 8.54
N CYS A 269 -3.63 15.43 9.30
CA CYS A 269 -3.60 14.06 8.79
C CYS A 269 -5.00 13.40 8.73
N GLY A 270 -6.00 13.99 9.39
CA GLY A 270 -7.34 13.41 9.49
C GLY A 270 -7.33 12.04 10.17
N GLY A 271 -6.46 11.84 11.17
CA GLY A 271 -6.31 10.56 11.88
C GLY A 271 -5.75 9.41 11.02
N GLN A 272 -4.92 9.72 10.02
CA GLN A 272 -4.25 8.73 9.17
C GLN A 272 -2.73 8.72 9.45
N ALA A 273 -2.16 7.55 9.67
CA ALA A 273 -0.79 7.36 10.13
C ALA A 273 0.24 7.69 9.04
N GLU A 274 -0.02 7.29 7.79
CA GLU A 274 0.88 7.55 6.67
C GLU A 274 1.04 9.05 6.39
N PRO A 275 -0.05 9.85 6.24
CA PRO A 275 0.06 11.31 6.18
C PRO A 275 0.74 11.91 7.41
N LEU A 276 0.51 11.36 8.61
CA LEU A 276 1.22 11.79 9.81
C LEU A 276 2.73 11.56 9.67
N TYR A 277 3.18 10.35 9.36
CA TYR A 277 4.60 10.05 9.21
C TYR A 277 5.27 10.85 8.08
N GLU A 278 4.57 11.13 6.99
CA GLU A 278 5.06 12.04 5.94
C GLU A 278 5.28 13.46 6.45
N MET A 279 4.35 13.98 7.25
CA MET A 279 4.52 15.30 7.89
C MET A 279 5.69 15.29 8.87
N LEU A 280 5.83 14.24 9.68
CA LEU A 280 6.93 14.12 10.65
C LEU A 280 8.29 14.09 9.97
N ARG A 281 8.44 13.34 8.87
CA ARG A 281 9.66 13.34 8.04
C ARG A 281 9.95 14.73 7.48
N GLN A 282 8.95 15.45 6.97
CA GLN A 282 9.12 16.81 6.44
C GLN A 282 9.56 17.79 7.55
N ILE A 283 8.96 17.70 8.74
CA ILE A 283 9.34 18.54 9.89
C ILE A 283 10.78 18.27 10.31
N ALA A 284 11.17 17.00 10.42
CA ALA A 284 12.54 16.63 10.81
C ALA A 284 13.57 17.07 9.77
N ILE A 285 13.31 16.85 8.48
CA ILE A 285 14.21 17.30 7.41
C ILE A 285 14.35 18.83 7.43
N GLN A 286 13.25 19.57 7.59
CA GLN A 286 13.31 21.03 7.69
C GLN A 286 14.11 21.50 8.91
N ALA A 287 13.98 20.81 10.05
CA ALA A 287 14.72 21.13 11.27
C ALA A 287 16.23 20.83 11.17
N LEU A 288 16.66 19.96 10.24
CA LEU A 288 18.07 19.76 9.91
C LEU A 288 18.62 20.88 9.04
N ASP A 289 17.86 21.30 8.02
CA ASP A 289 18.29 22.31 7.05
C ASP A 289 18.38 23.70 7.70
N GLU A 290 17.41 24.03 8.55
CA GLU A 290 17.33 25.33 9.22
C GLU A 290 16.87 25.17 10.68
N PRO A 291 17.45 25.92 11.64
CA PRO A 291 17.02 25.89 13.03
C PRO A 291 15.59 26.44 13.16
N LEU A 292 14.61 25.55 13.07
CA LEU A 292 13.19 25.88 13.11
C LEU A 292 12.67 25.92 14.55
N GLN A 293 12.10 27.05 14.96
CA GLN A 293 11.24 27.09 16.16
C GLN A 293 9.87 26.51 15.81
N ILE A 294 9.64 25.26 16.22
CA ILE A 294 8.41 24.54 15.90
C ILE A 294 7.24 25.12 16.70
N SER A 295 6.20 25.51 15.99
CA SER A 295 4.94 26.05 16.52
C SER A 295 3.82 25.78 15.51
N THR A 296 2.56 25.91 15.91
CA THR A 296 1.42 25.80 14.98
C THR A 296 1.53 26.79 13.81
N ALA A 297 2.05 28.00 14.04
CA ALA A 297 2.24 29.01 13.00
C ALA A 297 3.32 28.62 11.99
N THR A 298 4.46 28.09 12.45
CA THR A 298 5.55 27.64 11.56
C THR A 298 5.17 26.38 10.80
N LEU A 299 4.48 25.44 11.44
CA LEU A 299 3.93 24.25 10.77
C LEU A 299 2.85 24.61 9.74
N THR A 300 2.00 25.59 10.04
CA THR A 300 1.03 26.09 9.05
C THR A 300 1.77 26.56 7.81
N LYS A 301 2.78 27.43 7.95
CA LYS A 301 3.61 27.89 6.82
C LYS A 301 4.24 26.74 6.04
N LEU A 302 4.79 25.74 6.73
CA LEU A 302 5.41 24.56 6.11
C LEU A 302 4.42 23.76 5.25
N PHE A 303 3.15 23.68 5.66
CA PHE A 303 2.14 22.87 4.99
C PHE A 303 1.11 23.66 4.16
N ILE A 304 1.21 24.98 4.03
CA ILE A 304 0.24 25.83 3.30
C ILE A 304 0.02 25.38 1.84
N SER A 305 0.99 24.69 1.22
CA SER A 305 0.94 24.31 -0.19
C SER A 305 0.28 22.95 -0.52
N LYS A 306 -0.24 22.19 0.47
CA LYS A 306 -0.88 20.89 0.21
C LYS A 306 -2.38 20.93 0.49
N ARG A 307 -3.21 20.47 -0.47
CA ARG A 307 -4.67 20.36 -0.27
C ARG A 307 -4.97 19.51 0.97
N VAL A 308 -5.89 19.97 1.81
CA VAL A 308 -6.52 19.15 2.86
C VAL A 308 -7.25 18.01 2.14
N ALA A 309 -6.97 16.76 2.49
CA ALA A 309 -7.77 15.63 2.00
C ALA A 309 -9.21 15.82 2.50
N GLY A 310 -10.16 15.89 1.57
CA GLY A 310 -11.56 16.19 1.84
C GLY A 310 -12.19 15.20 2.82
N THR A 311 -13.00 15.78 3.70
CA THR A 311 -13.90 15.15 4.68
C THR A 311 -14.80 14.08 4.08
#